data_AF-A0A961JU11-F1
#
_entry.id   AF-A0A961JU11-F1
#
_cell.length_a   1.000
_cell.length_b   1.000
_cell.length_c   1.000
_cell.angle_alpha   90.00
_cell.angle_beta   90.00
_cell.angle_gamma   90.00
#
_symmetry.space_group_name_H-M   'P 1'
#
loop_
_entity.id
_entity.type
_entity.pdbx_description
1 polymer ?
#
loop_
_entity_poly.entity_id
_entity_poly.type
_entity_poly.pdbx_seq_one_letter_code
_entity_poly.pdbx_strand_id
1 'polypeptide(L)'
;MRQRFAKKGWVRAVLVAGALVAAVPATAGGSFGVTVTAQNGAERRAISRFLRAYSTGTAAAEVIQKGERNAAGIVQSGRDNRAVVSQQGSGHTAAVTQVGRGNRLGVFQFGKGTAVDVTQTGRQGATLVFLGGW
;
A
#
# COMPACT_ATOMS: atom_id res chain seq x y z
N MET A 1 11.82 -8.32 -47.03
CA MET A 1 11.68 -6.99 -46.39
C MET A 1 11.60 -7.22 -44.87
N ARG A 2 12.46 -6.55 -44.09
CA ARG A 2 12.90 -6.95 -42.74
C ARG A 2 11.93 -6.54 -41.61
N GLN A 3 11.81 -7.42 -40.62
CA GLN A 3 11.11 -7.24 -39.33
C GLN A 3 11.67 -6.09 -38.49
N ARG A 4 10.83 -5.33 -37.77
CA ARG A 4 11.24 -4.59 -36.55
C ARG A 4 10.09 -4.47 -35.52
N PHE A 5 10.32 -5.10 -34.37
CA PHE A 5 9.56 -5.01 -33.12
C PHE A 5 9.60 -3.59 -32.53
N ALA A 6 8.46 -3.09 -32.06
CA ALA A 6 8.39 -1.92 -31.18
C ALA A 6 8.06 -2.37 -29.75
N LYS A 7 9.09 -2.48 -28.89
CA LYS A 7 8.91 -2.69 -27.44
C LYS A 7 8.50 -1.36 -26.80
N LYS A 8 7.30 -1.36 -26.20
CA LYS A 8 6.74 -0.32 -25.32
C LYS A 8 7.74 0.03 -24.20
N GLY A 9 8.35 1.22 -24.30
CA GLY A 9 9.14 1.84 -23.25
C GLY A 9 8.21 2.43 -22.18
N TRP A 10 8.54 2.14 -20.92
CA TRP A 10 7.72 2.40 -19.74
C TRP A 10 7.65 3.90 -19.42
N VAL A 11 6.44 4.40 -19.19
CA VAL A 11 6.14 5.82 -18.93
C VAL A 11 6.63 6.21 -17.53
N ARG A 12 7.41 7.29 -17.51
CA ARG A 12 7.85 8.06 -16.34
C ARG A 12 6.65 8.50 -15.51
N ALA A 13 6.59 8.07 -14.24
CA ALA A 13 5.74 8.70 -13.24
C ALA A 13 6.66 9.20 -12.11
N VAL A 14 6.95 10.49 -12.18
CA VAL A 14 7.59 11.26 -11.10
C VAL A 14 6.62 11.29 -9.92
N LEU A 15 7.00 10.68 -8.80
CA LEU A 15 6.37 10.92 -7.50
C LEU A 15 7.24 11.93 -6.77
N VAL A 16 6.68 13.12 -6.51
CA VAL A 16 7.35 14.17 -5.74
C VAL A 16 7.54 13.67 -4.32
N ALA A 17 8.80 13.47 -3.95
CA ALA A 17 9.25 13.13 -2.62
C ALA A 17 9.13 14.34 -1.69
N GLY A 18 8.60 14.10 -0.50
CA GLY A 18 8.59 15.02 0.63
C GLY A 18 8.64 14.25 1.94
N ALA A 19 9.51 13.25 2.03
CA ALA A 19 9.82 12.56 3.28
C ALA A 19 11.32 12.71 3.53
N LEU A 20 11.67 13.39 4.62
CA LEU A 20 13.03 13.45 5.15
C LEU A 20 13.56 12.02 5.31
N VAL A 21 14.52 11.62 4.47
CA VAL A 21 15.35 10.45 4.74
C VAL A 21 16.41 10.90 5.73
N ALA A 22 16.06 10.88 7.02
CA ALA A 22 17.09 10.84 8.05
C ALA A 22 17.77 9.46 7.91
N ALA A 23 19.07 9.46 7.62
CA ALA A 23 19.88 8.25 7.61
C ALA A 23 19.83 7.63 9.03
N VAL A 24 18.98 6.63 9.23
CA VAL A 24 19.01 5.82 10.44
C VAL A 24 20.19 4.85 10.31
N PRO A 25 21.19 4.92 11.21
CA PRO A 25 22.31 3.99 11.17
C PRO A 25 21.76 2.57 11.27
N ALA A 26 22.26 1.69 10.40
CA ALA A 26 21.93 0.27 10.36
C ALA A 26 22.39 -0.39 11.68
N THR A 27 21.53 -0.31 12.69
CA THR A 27 21.50 -1.23 13.81
C THR A 27 20.49 -2.32 13.45
N ALA A 28 20.87 -3.58 13.61
CA ALA A 28 20.06 -4.73 13.24
C ALA A 28 18.68 -4.64 13.93
N GLY A 29 17.60 -4.45 13.17
CA GLY A 29 16.25 -4.21 13.69
C GLY A 29 15.62 -2.84 13.35
N GLY A 30 16.27 -2.02 12.51
CA GLY A 30 15.70 -0.76 12.04
C GLY A 30 14.44 -0.96 11.18
N SER A 31 13.44 -0.09 11.37
CA SER A 31 12.28 0.00 10.48
C SER A 31 12.01 1.44 10.06
N PHE A 32 11.37 1.61 8.90
CA PHE A 32 10.83 2.88 8.45
C PHE A 32 9.33 2.76 8.20
N GLY A 33 8.60 3.86 8.39
CA GLY A 33 7.18 3.96 8.12
C GLY A 33 6.86 5.28 7.43
N VAL A 34 6.12 5.21 6.32
CA VAL A 34 5.60 6.38 5.60
C VAL A 34 4.10 6.21 5.44
N THR A 35 3.34 7.20 5.94
CA THR A 35 1.88 7.24 5.77
C THR A 35 1.51 8.41 4.89
N VAL A 36 0.74 8.14 3.83
CA VAL A 36 0.23 9.13 2.89
C VAL A 36 -1.29 9.14 3.00
N THR A 37 -1.87 10.22 3.52
CA THR A 37 -3.32 10.40 3.60
C THR A 37 -3.73 11.51 2.65
N ALA A 38 -4.74 11.23 1.81
CA ALA A 38 -5.28 12.22 0.88
C ALA A 38 -5.94 13.37 1.64
N GLN A 39 -5.59 14.58 1.27
CA GLN A 39 -6.15 15.83 1.81
C GLN A 39 -7.25 16.39 0.92
N ASN A 40 -7.29 15.98 -0.36
CA ASN A 40 -8.26 16.47 -1.33
C ASN A 40 -8.79 15.37 -2.26
N GLY A 41 -9.84 15.70 -3.01
CA GLY A 41 -10.49 14.77 -3.94
C GLY A 41 -9.60 14.33 -5.11
N ALA A 42 -8.58 15.11 -5.48
CA ALA A 42 -7.66 14.76 -6.56
C ALA A 42 -6.69 13.66 -6.12
N GLU A 43 -6.08 13.81 -4.94
CA GLU A 43 -5.23 12.80 -4.30
C GLU A 43 -6.00 11.51 -4.04
N ARG A 44 -7.25 11.61 -3.56
CA ARG A 44 -8.12 10.44 -3.39
C ARG A 44 -8.28 9.65 -4.69
N ARG A 45 -8.44 10.34 -5.82
CA ARG A 45 -8.54 9.69 -7.14
C ARG A 45 -7.21 9.07 -7.55
N ALA A 46 -6.08 9.74 -7.28
CA ALA A 46 -4.75 9.20 -7.55
C ALA A 46 -4.51 7.90 -6.76
N ILE A 47 -4.75 7.92 -5.45
CA ILE A 47 -4.66 6.74 -4.58
C ILE A 47 -5.62 5.64 -5.05
N SER A 48 -6.85 5.99 -5.41
CA SER A 48 -7.81 5.01 -5.94
C SER A 48 -7.31 4.31 -7.20
N ARG A 49 -6.64 5.04 -8.09
CA ARG A 49 -6.10 4.49 -9.34
C ARG A 49 -4.88 3.64 -9.05
N PHE A 50 -4.01 4.11 -8.16
CA PHE A 50 -2.86 3.34 -7.69
C PHE A 50 -3.28 1.99 -7.10
N LEU A 51 -4.21 1.98 -6.14
CA LEU A 51 -4.72 0.75 -5.53
C LEU A 51 -5.41 -0.17 -6.55
N ARG A 52 -6.10 0.39 -7.54
CA ARG A 52 -6.71 -0.39 -8.64
C ARG A 52 -5.69 -0.99 -9.59
N ALA A 53 -4.59 -0.30 -9.85
CA ALA A 53 -3.52 -0.79 -10.70
C ALA A 53 -2.66 -1.84 -9.98
N TYR A 54 -2.54 -1.73 -8.65
CA TYR A 54 -1.80 -2.67 -7.82
C TYR A 54 -2.61 -3.94 -7.51
N SER A 55 -3.92 -3.79 -7.32
CA SER A 55 -4.84 -4.89 -7.06
C SER A 55 -4.89 -5.83 -8.26
N THR A 56 -4.73 -7.13 -8.01
CA THR A 56 -4.73 -8.15 -9.07
C THR A 56 -6.15 -8.61 -9.44
N GLY A 57 -7.15 -8.14 -8.69
CA GLY A 57 -8.55 -8.50 -8.86
C GLY A 57 -9.50 -7.31 -8.77
N THR A 58 -10.80 -7.60 -8.80
CA THR A 58 -11.86 -6.60 -8.60
C THR A 58 -12.27 -6.48 -7.12
N ALA A 59 -11.63 -7.23 -6.24
CA ALA A 59 -12.01 -7.37 -4.84
C ALA A 59 -12.03 -6.02 -4.09
N ALA A 60 -12.95 -5.93 -3.13
CA ALA A 60 -13.03 -4.81 -2.19
C ALA A 60 -11.95 -4.94 -1.09
N ALA A 61 -11.54 -6.17 -0.76
CA ALA A 61 -10.45 -6.47 0.15
C ALA A 61 -9.50 -7.44 -0.56
N GLU A 62 -8.22 -7.13 -0.59
CA GLU A 62 -7.20 -8.00 -1.18
C GLU A 62 -5.97 -8.07 -0.28
N VAL A 63 -5.47 -9.29 -0.09
CA VAL A 63 -4.23 -9.58 0.64
C VAL A 63 -3.28 -10.28 -0.33
N ILE A 64 -2.11 -9.68 -0.56
CA ILE A 64 -1.03 -10.22 -1.39
C ILE A 64 0.15 -10.48 -0.46
N GLN A 65 0.55 -11.74 -0.32
CA GLN A 65 1.69 -12.11 0.52
C GLN A 65 2.74 -12.84 -0.31
N LYS A 66 3.97 -12.37 -0.25
CA LYS A 66 5.13 -12.97 -0.91
C LYS A 66 6.27 -13.13 0.10
N GLY A 67 6.43 -14.35 0.59
CA GLY A 67 7.47 -14.73 1.55
C GLY A 67 6.92 -15.66 2.63
N GLU A 68 7.52 -15.67 3.81
CA GLU A 68 7.24 -16.66 4.86
C GLU A 68 6.79 -16.03 6.17
N ARG A 69 5.92 -16.73 6.92
CA ARG A 69 5.46 -16.30 8.26
C ARG A 69 4.82 -14.90 8.27
N ASN A 70 4.10 -14.54 7.21
CA ASN A 70 3.34 -13.29 7.16
C ASN A 70 1.88 -13.54 7.54
N ALA A 71 1.27 -12.62 8.27
CA ALA A 71 -0.13 -12.63 8.65
C ALA A 71 -0.80 -11.31 8.25
N ALA A 72 -1.98 -11.39 7.63
CA ALA A 72 -2.74 -10.20 7.23
C ALA A 72 -4.24 -10.46 7.34
N GLY A 73 -4.96 -9.46 7.86
CA GLY A 73 -6.42 -9.47 7.96
C GLY A 73 -7.00 -8.13 7.55
N ILE A 74 -8.11 -8.17 6.80
CA ILE A 74 -8.89 -7.00 6.40
C ILE A 74 -10.32 -7.18 6.89
N VAL A 75 -10.79 -6.24 7.70
CA VAL A 75 -12.17 -6.11 8.16
C VAL A 75 -12.76 -4.85 7.55
N GLN A 76 -13.86 -4.98 6.81
CA GLN A 76 -14.59 -3.85 6.24
C GLN A 76 -16.02 -3.83 6.76
N SER A 77 -16.42 -2.71 7.35
CA SER A 77 -17.79 -2.42 7.77
C SER A 77 -18.31 -1.22 7.00
N GLY A 78 -19.34 -1.43 6.16
CA GLY A 78 -19.96 -0.39 5.32
C GLY A 78 -19.93 -0.72 3.82
N ARG A 79 -19.98 0.31 2.96
CA ARG A 79 -20.18 0.14 1.50
C ARG A 79 -19.09 0.82 0.68
N ASP A 80 -18.77 0.26 -0.49
CA ASP A 80 -17.81 0.83 -1.47
C ASP A 80 -16.39 1.06 -0.91
N ASN A 81 -16.00 0.35 0.15
CA ASN A 81 -14.65 0.44 0.70
C ASN A 81 -13.69 -0.42 -0.13
N ARG A 82 -12.43 0.02 -0.25
CA ARG A 82 -11.35 -0.76 -0.85
C ARG A 82 -10.15 -0.80 0.08
N ALA A 83 -9.64 -2.00 0.36
CA ALA A 83 -8.43 -2.24 1.12
C ALA A 83 -7.51 -3.19 0.37
N VAL A 84 -6.22 -2.88 0.32
CA VAL A 84 -5.17 -3.74 -0.21
C VAL A 84 -4.08 -3.85 0.85
N VAL A 85 -3.69 -5.07 1.20
CA VAL A 85 -2.52 -5.36 2.02
C VAL A 85 -1.53 -6.13 1.17
N SER A 86 -0.30 -5.65 1.08
CA SER A 86 0.80 -6.32 0.39
C SER A 86 1.97 -6.50 1.34
N GLN A 87 2.41 -7.74 1.53
CA GLN A 87 3.53 -8.10 2.40
C GLN A 87 4.57 -8.84 1.59
N GLN A 88 5.76 -8.26 1.46
CA GLN A 88 6.88 -8.86 0.75
C GLN A 88 8.09 -9.01 1.68
N GLY A 89 8.34 -10.23 2.16
CA GLY A 89 9.34 -10.46 3.19
C GLY A 89 8.92 -11.52 4.18
N SER A 90 9.46 -11.48 5.40
CA SER A 90 9.12 -12.44 6.44
C SER A 90 8.76 -11.84 7.79
N GLY A 91 7.82 -12.48 8.48
CA GLY A 91 7.39 -12.07 9.82
C GLY A 91 6.56 -10.79 9.86
N HIS A 92 5.89 -10.43 8.77
CA HIS A 92 5.03 -9.25 8.73
C HIS A 92 3.64 -9.54 9.31
N THR A 93 3.10 -8.60 10.09
CA THR A 93 1.70 -8.64 10.55
C THR A 93 0.96 -7.39 10.12
N ALA A 94 -0.24 -7.54 9.55
CA ALA A 94 -1.12 -6.43 9.19
C ALA A 94 -2.56 -6.68 9.64
N ALA A 95 -3.13 -5.74 10.38
CA ALA A 95 -4.56 -5.66 10.63
C ALA A 95 -5.09 -4.38 10.00
N VAL A 96 -6.13 -4.51 9.17
CA VAL A 96 -6.78 -3.38 8.52
C VAL A 96 -8.25 -3.38 8.88
N THR A 97 -8.74 -2.28 9.43
CA THR A 97 -10.17 -2.07 9.70
C THR A 97 -10.67 -0.83 8.96
N GLN A 98 -11.63 -0.99 8.05
CA GLN A 98 -12.29 0.15 7.39
C GLN A 98 -13.75 0.25 7.81
N VAL A 99 -14.15 1.36 8.41
CA VAL A 99 -15.54 1.62 8.82
C VAL A 99 -16.09 2.83 8.08
N GLY A 100 -17.22 2.68 7.38
CA GLY A 100 -17.92 3.74 6.69
C GLY A 100 -18.07 3.52 5.18
N ARG A 101 -18.02 4.58 4.38
CA ARG A 101 -18.35 4.50 2.94
C ARG A 101 -17.29 5.09 2.04
N GLY A 102 -16.87 4.34 1.01
CA GLY A 102 -16.00 4.84 -0.03
C GLY A 102 -14.54 5.00 0.38
N ASN A 103 -14.13 4.38 1.49
CA ASN A 103 -12.76 4.48 2.02
C ASN A 103 -11.79 3.66 1.18
N ARG A 104 -10.53 4.10 1.09
CA ARG A 104 -9.46 3.50 0.30
C ARG A 104 -8.23 3.35 1.17
N LEU A 105 -7.78 2.12 1.38
CA LEU A 105 -6.60 1.84 2.18
C LEU A 105 -5.63 0.95 1.40
N GLY A 106 -4.35 1.29 1.45
CA GLY A 106 -3.26 0.43 1.03
C GLY A 106 -2.26 0.27 2.15
N VAL A 107 -1.85 -0.95 2.44
CA VAL A 107 -0.75 -1.26 3.36
C VAL A 107 0.29 -2.04 2.59
N PHE A 108 1.55 -1.60 2.63
CA PHE A 108 2.67 -2.20 1.93
C PHE A 108 3.81 -2.41 2.92
N GLN A 109 4.13 -3.66 3.21
CA GLN A 109 5.19 -4.06 4.13
C GLN A 109 6.30 -4.78 3.37
N PHE A 110 7.54 -4.40 3.64
CA PHE A 110 8.72 -4.96 3.00
C PHE A 110 9.78 -5.42 4.02
N GLY A 111 10.55 -6.44 3.68
CA GLY A 111 11.74 -6.84 4.45
C GLY A 111 11.43 -7.80 5.59
N LYS A 112 11.66 -7.42 6.85
CA LYS A 112 11.46 -8.30 8.01
C LYS A 112 10.73 -7.63 9.17
N GLY A 113 9.85 -8.39 9.83
CA GLY A 113 9.40 -8.12 11.20
C GLY A 113 8.59 -6.84 11.41
N THR A 114 7.90 -6.33 10.38
CA THR A 114 7.04 -5.13 10.55
C THR A 114 5.62 -5.51 10.96
N ALA A 115 5.05 -4.77 11.91
CA ALA A 115 3.67 -4.93 12.36
C ALA A 115 2.90 -3.63 12.16
N VAL A 116 1.66 -3.73 11.69
CA VAL A 116 0.80 -2.56 11.51
C VAL A 116 -0.65 -2.87 11.80
N ASP A 117 -1.29 -1.95 12.50
CA ASP A 117 -2.73 -1.89 12.66
C ASP A 117 -3.20 -0.55 12.09
N VAL A 118 -4.06 -0.61 11.08
CA VAL A 118 -4.60 0.58 10.42
C VAL A 118 -6.11 0.56 10.49
N THR A 119 -6.66 1.54 11.21
CA THR A 119 -8.09 1.79 11.25
C THR A 119 -8.42 3.06 10.49
N GLN A 120 -9.26 2.95 9.44
CA GLN A 120 -9.75 4.08 8.66
C GLN A 120 -11.27 4.20 8.82
N THR A 121 -11.70 5.23 9.53
CA THR A 121 -13.11 5.54 9.74
C THR A 121 -13.54 6.76 8.90
N GLY A 122 -14.80 6.80 8.49
CA GLY A 122 -15.41 7.97 7.85
C GLY A 122 -15.90 7.75 6.43
N ARG A 123 -16.00 8.84 5.65
CA ARG A 123 -16.48 8.82 4.27
C ARG A 123 -15.38 9.29 3.33
N GLN A 124 -15.12 8.51 2.29
CA GLN A 124 -14.18 8.83 1.20
C GLN A 124 -12.73 9.07 1.65
N GLY A 125 -12.30 8.54 2.80
CA GLY A 125 -10.89 8.60 3.20
C GLY A 125 -10.01 7.82 2.23
N ALA A 126 -8.79 8.29 1.96
CA ALA A 126 -7.79 7.52 1.23
C ALA A 126 -6.43 7.60 1.91
N THR A 127 -5.87 6.46 2.30
CA THR A 127 -4.60 6.38 3.01
C THR A 127 -3.75 5.24 2.48
N LEU A 128 -2.46 5.48 2.30
CA LEU A 128 -1.45 4.47 1.97
C LEU A 128 -0.43 4.43 3.11
N VAL A 129 -0.06 3.23 3.54
CA VAL A 129 0.95 3.00 4.56
C VAL A 129 2.04 2.13 3.95
N PHE A 130 3.29 2.60 4.03
CA PHE A 130 4.47 1.88 3.58
C PHE A 130 5.37 1.64 4.77
N LEU A 131 5.79 0.40 4.99
CA LEU A 131 6.64 -0.01 6.09
C LEU A 131 7.74 -0.89 5.56
N GLY A 132 8.96 -0.72 6.04
CA GLY A 132 10.04 -1.66 5.77
C GLY A 132 10.90 -1.89 6.99
N GLY A 133 11.42 -3.11 7.13
CA GLY A 133 12.37 -3.48 8.17
C GLY A 133 13.52 -4.32 7.61
N TRP A 134 14.69 -4.30 8.23
CA TRP A 134 15.89 -5.02 7.78
C TRP A 134 16.62 -5.74 8.91
#